data_AF-A0A6S7H1Q0-F1
#
_entry.id   AF-A0A6S7H1Q0-F1
#
_cell.length_a   1.000
_cell.length_b   1.000
_cell.length_c   1.000
_cell.angle_alpha   90.00
_cell.angle_beta   90.00
_cell.angle_gamma   90.00
#
_symmetry.space_group_name_H-M   'P 1'
#
loop_
_entity.id
_entity.type
_entity.pdbx_description
1 polymer ?
#
loop_
_entity_poly.entity_id
_entity_poly.type
_entity_poly.pdbx_seq_one_letter_code
_entity_poly.pdbx_strand_id
1 'polypeptide(L)'
;MNRTGKYNAAKGVEHHYNEYKEFHQREIEAHICASFMEMSGMNNLSDAPNYDIPNTDVPREDRRKWFLELCVQYVNKFLINFEVEPFLQASTDTFPCRIEGCTKMYAHHSMCVNSKHPESQLSQQQGSQQSDTENQTPDEDYLFNYHSSKLSFGLILMEFNDAIKEGDGERLHDLYKFALVLFKAHGKVKYSYAILMYLVQIESFLSEADAHNLKWNRFYNNHGRVGGNIPLDLRMEQLNKIVKTMWRSLGANLNEKSATQLANTIEPMEQILNTIDRECEITDSAGYLSKGKPETDVEIIMILKKDLT
;
A
#
# COMPACT_ATOMS: atom_id res chain seq x y z
N MET A 1 -16.74 -24.97 -6.98
CA MET A 1 -16.04 -23.75 -7.40
C MET A 1 -16.56 -22.63 -6.52
N ASN A 2 -15.80 -22.20 -5.51
CA ASN A 2 -16.27 -21.22 -4.53
C ASN A 2 -16.35 -19.84 -5.20
N ARG A 3 -17.55 -19.48 -5.64
CA ARG A 3 -17.93 -18.17 -6.18
C ARG A 3 -18.77 -17.45 -5.12
N THR A 4 -18.16 -16.97 -4.05
CA THR A 4 -18.86 -16.14 -3.06
C THR A 4 -17.88 -15.25 -2.31
N GLY A 5 -18.34 -14.03 -2.04
CA GLY A 5 -17.59 -12.89 -1.53
C GLY A 5 -16.67 -13.19 -0.34
N LYS A 6 -15.54 -12.48 -0.37
CA LYS A 6 -14.43 -12.50 0.56
C LYS A 6 -14.92 -12.51 2.04
N TYR A 7 -14.65 -13.61 2.74
CA TYR A 7 -14.57 -13.64 4.22
C TYR A 7 -13.29 -14.32 4.71
N ASN A 8 -12.27 -14.38 3.86
CA ASN A 8 -10.96 -14.88 4.24
C ASN A 8 -10.03 -13.68 4.25
N ALA A 9 -10.22 -12.77 5.20
CA ALA A 9 -9.09 -11.95 5.64
C ALA A 9 -8.16 -12.94 6.36
N ALA A 10 -7.10 -13.39 5.69
CA ALA A 10 -6.17 -14.29 6.32
C ALA A 10 -5.53 -13.61 7.54
N LYS A 11 -5.19 -14.37 8.58
CA LYS A 11 -4.56 -13.81 9.79
C LYS A 11 -3.25 -13.11 9.42
N GLY A 12 -3.19 -11.81 9.66
CA GLY A 12 -1.99 -10.98 9.48
C GLY A 12 -1.99 -10.21 8.16
N VAL A 13 -1.83 -8.89 8.25
CA VAL A 13 -1.68 -8.01 7.08
C VAL A 13 -0.31 -8.24 6.41
N GLU A 14 0.69 -8.75 7.17
CA GLU A 14 2.07 -8.92 6.70
C GLU A 14 2.24 -9.81 5.46
N HIS A 15 1.29 -10.70 5.18
CA HIS A 15 1.37 -11.66 4.07
C HIS A 15 0.22 -11.54 3.07
N HIS A 16 -0.75 -10.65 3.32
CA HIS A 16 -2.02 -10.62 2.60
C HIS A 16 -2.43 -9.21 2.16
N TYR A 17 -1.46 -8.37 1.77
CA TYR A 17 -1.72 -6.96 1.37
C TYR A 17 -2.91 -6.80 0.41
N ASN A 18 -3.00 -7.62 -0.64
CA ASN A 18 -4.07 -7.53 -1.64
C ASN A 18 -5.48 -7.76 -1.05
N GLU A 19 -5.60 -8.52 0.05
CA GLU A 19 -6.87 -8.76 0.75
C GLU A 19 -7.29 -7.53 1.58
N TYR A 20 -6.32 -6.80 2.13
CA TYR A 20 -6.54 -5.63 2.99
C TYR A 20 -6.39 -4.28 2.26
N LYS A 21 -6.03 -4.29 0.98
CA LYS A 21 -5.75 -3.09 0.19
C LYS A 21 -6.93 -2.10 0.18
N GLU A 22 -8.14 -2.61 0.02
CA GLU A 22 -9.37 -1.78 0.02
C GLU A 22 -9.57 -1.07 1.36
N PHE A 23 -9.35 -1.75 2.47
CA PHE A 23 -9.44 -1.14 3.80
C PHE A 23 -8.40 -0.02 3.99
N HIS A 24 -7.14 -0.27 3.63
CA HIS A 24 -6.10 0.75 3.73
C HIS A 24 -6.40 1.96 2.85
N GLN A 25 -6.94 1.74 1.65
CA GLN A 25 -7.36 2.82 0.78
C GLN A 25 -8.47 3.67 1.43
N ARG A 26 -9.52 3.04 1.99
CA ARG A 26 -10.59 3.76 2.71
C ARG A 26 -10.07 4.51 3.92
N GLU A 27 -9.12 3.91 4.63
CA GLU A 27 -8.49 4.56 5.75
C GLU A 27 -7.70 5.81 5.33
N ILE A 28 -6.96 5.77 4.21
CA ILE A 28 -6.24 6.94 3.69
C ILE A 28 -7.22 8.02 3.24
N GLU A 29 -8.29 7.66 2.52
CA GLU A 29 -9.37 8.57 2.12
C GLU A 29 -9.97 9.28 3.34
N ALA A 30 -10.22 8.56 4.44
CA ALA A 30 -10.69 9.14 5.69
C ALA A 30 -9.69 10.13 6.32
N HIS A 31 -8.39 9.85 6.28
CA HIS A 31 -7.37 10.80 6.79
C HIS A 31 -7.29 12.06 5.93
N ILE A 32 -7.43 11.94 4.61
CA ILE A 32 -7.48 13.10 3.70
C ILE A 32 -8.68 13.98 4.07
N CYS A 33 -9.87 13.38 4.23
CA CYS A 33 -11.07 14.12 4.63
C CYS A 33 -10.89 14.78 6.01
N ALA A 34 -10.39 14.05 7.01
CA ALA A 34 -10.22 14.57 8.37
C ALA A 34 -9.22 15.75 8.43
N SER A 35 -8.06 15.62 7.81
CA SER A 35 -7.05 16.69 7.78
C SER A 35 -7.51 17.90 6.95
N PHE A 36 -8.27 17.68 5.88
CA PHE A 36 -8.87 18.77 5.12
C PHE A 36 -9.96 19.51 5.93
N MET A 37 -10.77 18.78 6.69
CA MET A 37 -11.74 19.38 7.63
C MET A 37 -11.03 20.25 8.67
N GLU A 38 -9.97 19.73 9.29
CA GLU A 38 -9.15 20.47 10.25
C GLU A 38 -8.56 21.75 9.64
N MET A 39 -7.98 21.64 8.44
CA MET A 39 -7.45 22.80 7.70
C MET A 39 -8.54 23.82 7.36
N SER A 40 -9.76 23.36 7.13
CA SER A 40 -10.90 24.20 6.75
C SER A 40 -11.72 24.71 7.94
N GLY A 41 -11.32 24.40 9.18
CA GLY A 41 -12.07 24.77 10.38
C GLY A 41 -13.43 24.07 10.53
N MET A 42 -13.62 22.93 9.87
CA MET A 42 -14.85 22.14 9.91
C MET A 42 -14.82 21.16 11.07
N ASN A 43 -15.86 21.14 11.90
CA ASN A 43 -16.00 20.15 12.96
C ASN A 43 -16.73 18.90 12.46
N ASN A 44 -17.66 19.04 11.51
CA ASN A 44 -18.45 17.95 10.93
C ASN A 44 -18.46 18.03 9.41
N LEU A 45 -18.79 16.92 8.75
CA LEU A 45 -18.88 16.83 7.28
C LEU A 45 -19.92 17.79 6.68
N SER A 46 -20.91 18.21 7.47
CA SER A 46 -21.95 19.15 7.04
C SER A 46 -21.57 20.63 7.20
N ASP A 47 -20.44 20.92 7.83
CA ASP A 47 -20.01 22.31 8.06
C ASP A 47 -19.51 22.94 6.75
N ALA A 48 -19.63 24.26 6.62
CA ALA A 48 -18.99 24.97 5.52
C ALA A 48 -17.51 25.23 5.87
N PRO A 49 -16.59 25.10 4.89
CA PRO A 49 -15.19 25.45 5.11
C PRO A 49 -15.05 26.96 5.36
N ASN A 50 -13.97 27.34 6.05
CA ASN A 50 -13.59 28.73 6.29
C ASN A 50 -13.03 29.47 5.05
N TYR A 51 -13.11 28.86 3.86
CA TYR A 51 -12.64 29.42 2.59
C TYR A 51 -13.81 29.74 1.66
N ASP A 52 -13.69 30.83 0.90
CA ASP A 52 -14.65 31.16 -0.16
C ASP A 52 -14.44 30.25 -1.37
N ILE A 53 -15.40 29.35 -1.60
CA ILE A 53 -15.38 28.44 -2.75
C ILE A 53 -15.81 29.23 -4.01
N PRO A 54 -15.02 29.25 -5.08
CA PRO A 54 -15.39 29.92 -6.32
C PRO A 54 -16.70 29.36 -6.91
N ASN A 55 -17.64 30.24 -7.22
CA ASN A 55 -18.92 29.84 -7.80
C ASN A 55 -18.76 29.24 -9.22
N THR A 56 -19.78 28.53 -9.69
CA THR A 56 -19.83 27.90 -11.01
C THR A 56 -19.74 28.89 -12.18
N ASP A 57 -19.97 30.18 -11.93
CA ASP A 57 -19.87 31.25 -12.93
C ASP A 57 -18.41 31.64 -13.24
N VAL A 58 -17.49 31.34 -12.33
CA VAL A 58 -16.05 31.57 -12.51
C VAL A 58 -15.50 30.59 -13.56
N PRO A 59 -14.63 31.01 -14.49
CA PRO A 59 -14.04 30.13 -15.49
C PRO A 59 -13.40 28.88 -14.90
N ARG A 60 -13.51 27.74 -15.60
CA ARG A 60 -12.99 26.44 -15.13
C ARG A 60 -11.49 26.48 -14.79
N GLU A 61 -10.72 27.24 -15.55
CA GLU A 61 -9.28 27.39 -15.36
C GLU A 61 -8.95 28.07 -14.03
N ASP A 62 -9.68 29.14 -13.69
CA ASP A 62 -9.52 29.87 -12.43
C ASP A 62 -9.95 29.01 -11.24
N ARG A 63 -11.05 28.26 -11.35
CA ARG A 63 -11.47 27.30 -10.32
C ARG A 63 -10.43 26.20 -10.10
N ARG A 64 -9.83 25.69 -11.18
CA ARG A 64 -8.76 24.68 -11.11
C ARG A 64 -7.52 25.27 -10.44
N LYS A 65 -7.15 26.50 -10.79
CA LYS A 65 -6.00 27.19 -10.19
C LYS A 65 -6.20 27.39 -8.69
N TRP A 66 -7.38 27.90 -8.28
CA TRP A 66 -7.74 28.05 -6.87
C TRP A 66 -7.66 26.71 -6.12
N PHE A 67 -8.20 25.64 -6.69
CA PHE A 67 -8.16 24.31 -6.06
C PHE A 67 -6.72 23.79 -5.91
N LEU A 68 -5.87 23.98 -6.94
CA LEU A 68 -4.47 23.59 -6.88
C LEU A 68 -3.69 24.39 -5.83
N GLU A 69 -3.96 25.69 -5.69
CA GLU A 69 -3.37 26.53 -4.64
C GLU A 69 -3.76 26.02 -3.24
N LEU A 70 -5.01 25.59 -3.05
CA LEU A 70 -5.46 24.98 -1.81
C LEU A 70 -4.78 23.63 -1.54
N CYS A 71 -4.61 22.79 -2.57
CA CYS A 71 -3.84 21.54 -2.46
C CYS A 71 -2.38 21.79 -2.08
N VAL A 72 -1.74 22.83 -2.63
CA VAL A 72 -0.37 23.20 -2.25
C VAL A 72 -0.31 23.59 -0.78
N GLN A 73 -1.26 24.39 -0.28
CA GLN A 73 -1.34 24.73 1.15
C GLN A 73 -1.50 23.49 2.02
N TYR A 74 -2.37 22.56 1.61
CA TYR A 74 -2.58 21.29 2.31
C TYR A 74 -1.30 20.45 2.37
N VAL A 75 -0.61 20.29 1.24
CA VAL A 75 0.67 19.56 1.17
C VAL A 75 1.71 20.21 2.07
N ASN A 76 1.84 21.54 2.03
CA ASN A 76 2.79 22.27 2.86
C ASN A 76 2.48 22.11 4.36
N LYS A 77 1.20 22.06 4.74
CA LYS A 77 0.77 21.95 6.14
C LYS A 77 0.99 20.54 6.71
N PHE A 78 0.65 19.49 5.96
CA PHE A 78 0.58 18.13 6.50
C PHE A 78 1.64 17.16 5.97
N LEU A 79 2.34 17.46 4.88
CA LEU A 79 3.26 16.53 4.21
C LEU A 79 4.72 17.01 4.19
N ILE A 80 4.98 18.33 4.16
CA ILE A 80 6.35 18.85 4.00
C ILE A 80 7.23 18.67 5.25
N ASN A 81 6.64 18.45 6.43
CA ASN A 81 7.39 18.06 7.63
C ASN A 81 7.81 16.57 7.63
N PHE A 82 7.64 15.85 6.51
CA PHE A 82 8.25 14.55 6.31
C PHE A 82 9.76 14.74 6.12
N GLU A 83 10.46 15.00 7.22
CA GLU A 83 11.91 14.96 7.22
C GLU A 83 12.33 13.54 6.83
N VAL A 84 13.13 13.43 5.77
CA VAL A 84 13.74 12.15 5.37
C VAL A 84 14.92 11.81 6.32
N GLU A 85 15.38 12.77 7.12
CA GLU A 85 16.52 12.63 8.02
C GLU A 85 16.34 11.57 9.14
N PRO A 86 15.20 11.49 9.85
CA PRO A 86 14.93 10.41 10.80
C PRO A 86 14.94 9.01 10.15
N PHE A 87 14.72 8.91 8.83
CA PHE A 87 14.76 7.64 8.09
C PHE A 87 16.19 7.24 7.68
N LEU A 88 17.11 8.20 7.57
CA LEU A 88 18.53 7.95 7.31
C LEU A 88 19.29 7.54 8.59
N GLN A 89 18.74 7.89 9.75
CA GLN A 89 19.18 7.35 11.02
C GLN A 89 18.58 5.95 11.19
N ALA A 90 19.30 4.92 10.77
CA ALA A 90 19.10 3.60 11.33
C ALA A 90 19.30 3.75 12.84
N SER A 91 18.22 3.76 13.63
CA SER A 91 18.36 3.86 15.08
C SER A 91 19.23 2.69 15.53
N THR A 92 20.41 3.02 16.04
CA THR A 92 21.30 2.05 16.72
C THR A 92 20.81 1.78 18.13
N ASP A 93 19.55 2.10 18.42
CA ASP A 93 18.96 1.96 19.73
C ASP A 93 18.77 0.48 20.03
N THR A 94 19.69 -0.04 20.83
CA THR A 94 19.60 -1.37 21.39
C THR A 94 18.65 -1.35 22.58
N PHE A 95 17.61 -2.18 22.54
CA PHE A 95 16.63 -2.32 23.62
C PHE A 95 17.15 -3.34 24.65
N PRO A 96 17.45 -2.94 25.90
CA PRO A 96 17.88 -3.87 26.93
C PRO A 96 16.73 -4.76 27.40
N CYS A 97 17.04 -5.99 27.81
CA CYS A 97 16.07 -6.91 28.38
C CYS A 97 15.48 -6.37 29.69
N ARG A 98 14.16 -6.51 29.87
CA ARG A 98 13.42 -6.02 31.05
C ARG A 98 13.63 -6.84 32.34
N ILE A 99 14.38 -7.94 32.28
CA ILE A 99 14.59 -8.84 33.41
C ILE A 99 15.84 -8.43 34.16
N GLU A 100 15.72 -8.23 35.48
CA GLU A 100 16.84 -7.90 36.35
C GLU A 100 17.95 -8.95 36.22
N GLY A 101 19.18 -8.50 35.93
CA GLY A 101 20.34 -9.37 35.72
C GLY A 101 20.53 -9.90 34.30
N CYS A 102 19.65 -9.58 33.35
CA CYS A 102 19.83 -9.95 31.95
C CYS A 102 20.57 -8.87 31.15
N THR A 103 21.73 -9.21 30.60
CA THR A 103 22.57 -8.32 29.77
C THR A 103 22.26 -8.39 28.27
N LYS A 104 21.15 -9.03 27.88
CA LYS A 104 20.76 -9.16 26.47
C LYS A 104 20.25 -7.82 25.93
N MET A 105 20.75 -7.48 24.75
CA MET A 105 20.38 -6.31 23.96
C MET A 105 19.66 -6.78 22.70
N TYR A 106 18.56 -6.13 22.34
CA TYR A 106 17.77 -6.45 21.15
C TYR A 106 17.81 -5.30 20.15
N ALA A 107 17.92 -5.61 18.86
CA ALA A 107 17.88 -4.61 17.79
C ALA A 107 16.47 -3.99 17.59
N HIS A 108 15.41 -4.64 18.09
CA HIS A 108 14.04 -4.18 17.98
C HIS A 108 13.27 -4.43 19.28
N HIS A 109 12.42 -3.48 19.66
CA HIS A 109 11.55 -3.56 20.84
C HIS A 109 10.66 -4.82 20.82
N SER A 110 10.06 -5.16 19.68
CA SER A 110 9.22 -6.36 19.52
C SER A 110 9.97 -7.65 19.84
N MET A 111 11.28 -7.70 19.60
CA MET A 111 12.13 -8.84 19.89
C MET A 111 12.47 -8.92 21.38
N CYS A 112 12.62 -7.77 22.04
CA CYS A 112 12.72 -7.70 23.50
C CYS A 112 11.42 -8.21 24.16
N VAL A 113 10.25 -7.75 23.68
CA VAL A 113 8.94 -8.13 24.22
C VAL A 113 8.65 -9.62 24.00
N ASN A 114 9.04 -10.18 22.85
CA ASN A 114 8.82 -11.59 22.52
C ASN A 114 9.92 -12.52 23.02
N SER A 115 10.94 -12.00 23.71
CA SER A 115 12.02 -12.83 24.25
C SER A 115 11.49 -13.71 25.39
N LYS A 116 11.41 -15.02 25.14
CA LYS A 116 11.00 -16.00 26.15
C LYS A 116 12.17 -16.26 27.09
N HIS A 117 12.05 -15.80 28.34
CA HIS A 117 12.93 -16.24 29.41
C HIS A 117 12.34 -17.48 30.10
N PRO A 118 13.16 -18.42 30.59
CA PRO A 118 12.69 -19.66 31.22
C PRO A 118 11.79 -19.46 32.45
N GLU A 119 11.77 -18.27 33.06
CA GLU A 119 11.03 -17.99 34.30
C GLU A 119 9.78 -17.12 34.13
N SER A 120 9.45 -16.68 32.91
CA SER A 120 8.29 -15.81 32.68
C SER A 120 6.99 -16.61 32.44
N GLN A 121 6.52 -17.30 33.47
CA GLN A 121 5.10 -17.62 33.66
C GLN A 121 4.66 -17.15 35.06
N LEU A 122 4.72 -15.85 35.34
CA LEU A 122 3.85 -15.16 36.31
C LEU A 122 4.29 -13.69 36.40
N SER A 123 3.70 -12.81 35.58
CA SER A 123 3.53 -11.37 35.84
C SER A 123 3.14 -10.66 34.54
N GLN A 124 1.89 -10.82 34.14
CA GLN A 124 1.21 -9.76 33.38
C GLN A 124 0.57 -8.82 34.40
N GLN A 125 0.58 -7.52 34.08
CA GLN A 125 0.16 -6.38 34.89
C GLN A 125 1.26 -5.83 35.81
N GLN A 126 1.96 -4.82 35.31
CA GLN A 126 1.94 -3.48 35.91
C GLN A 126 2.57 -2.50 34.91
N GLY A 127 1.79 -1.49 34.51
CA GLY A 127 2.30 -0.33 33.80
C GLY A 127 3.31 0.39 34.68
N SER A 128 4.38 0.90 34.07
CA SER A 128 5.38 1.71 34.76
C SER A 128 5.53 3.03 34.01
N GLN A 129 5.17 4.09 34.72
CA GLN A 129 5.57 5.47 34.47
C GLN A 129 7.10 5.53 34.36
N GLN A 130 7.62 5.96 33.22
CA GLN A 130 9.02 6.37 33.15
C GLN A 130 9.14 7.77 33.72
N SER A 131 9.94 7.89 34.78
CA SER A 131 10.46 9.16 35.27
C SER A 131 11.78 9.40 34.55
N ASP A 132 11.71 10.13 33.44
CA ASP A 132 12.90 10.57 32.73
C ASP A 132 13.17 12.05 33.05
N THR A 133 14.43 12.29 33.36
CA THR A 133 14.98 13.57 33.79
C THR A 133 14.90 14.56 32.63
N GLU A 134 14.28 15.72 32.87
CA GLU A 134 14.01 16.77 31.91
C GLU A 134 15.29 17.27 31.21
N ASN A 135 15.53 16.77 30.00
CA ASN A 135 16.01 17.61 28.92
C ASN A 135 14.75 17.99 28.12
N GLN A 136 14.33 19.24 28.20
CA GLN A 136 13.21 19.76 27.43
C GLN A 136 13.59 19.78 25.93
N THR A 137 13.44 18.64 25.27
CA THR A 137 13.08 18.61 23.85
C THR A 137 11.67 19.19 23.74
N PRO A 138 11.35 19.98 22.70
CA PRO A 138 9.98 20.42 22.48
C PRO A 138 9.05 19.20 22.53
N ASP A 139 7.92 19.32 23.21
CA ASP A 139 6.92 18.24 23.36
C ASP A 139 6.53 17.75 21.95
N GLU A 140 7.10 16.64 21.52
CA GLU A 140 6.88 16.11 20.18
C GLU A 140 5.46 15.56 20.09
N ASP A 141 4.65 16.12 19.19
CA ASP A 141 3.29 15.61 18.94
C ASP A 141 3.35 14.30 18.16
N TYR A 142 3.51 13.20 18.90
CA TYR A 142 3.56 11.85 18.34
C TYR A 142 2.31 11.47 17.56
N LEU A 143 1.14 12.02 17.92
CA LEU A 143 -0.12 11.72 17.26
C LEU A 143 -0.17 12.41 15.89
N PHE A 144 0.16 13.70 15.85
CA PHE A 144 0.28 14.46 14.61
C PHE A 144 1.34 13.84 13.69
N ASN A 145 2.51 13.49 14.21
CA ASN A 145 3.60 12.86 13.45
C ASN A 145 3.18 11.52 12.85
N TYR A 146 2.44 10.70 13.59
CA TYR A 146 1.88 9.44 13.08
C TYR A 146 0.91 9.69 11.93
N HIS A 147 -0.05 10.60 12.08
CA HIS A 147 -1.05 10.88 11.06
C HIS A 147 -0.44 11.53 9.81
N SER A 148 0.49 12.47 9.98
CA SER A 148 1.25 13.09 8.89
C SER A 148 2.06 12.05 8.11
N SER A 149 2.78 11.16 8.80
CA SER A 149 3.52 10.05 8.17
C SER A 149 2.58 9.11 7.42
N LYS A 150 1.47 8.72 8.05
CA LYS A 150 0.48 7.82 7.45
C LYS A 150 -0.16 8.41 6.20
N LEU A 151 -0.49 9.70 6.23
CA LEU A 151 -1.00 10.42 5.09
C LEU A 151 0.04 10.47 3.96
N SER A 152 1.29 10.77 4.28
CA SER A 152 2.41 10.81 3.31
C SER A 152 2.58 9.47 2.59
N PHE A 153 2.73 8.38 3.35
CA PHE A 153 2.83 7.04 2.76
C PHE A 153 1.55 6.61 2.03
N GLY A 154 0.39 7.01 2.55
CA GLY A 154 -0.89 6.75 1.94
C GLY A 154 -1.00 7.36 0.54
N LEU A 155 -0.63 8.64 0.40
CA LEU A 155 -0.63 9.34 -0.89
C LEU A 155 0.37 8.73 -1.88
N ILE A 156 1.57 8.38 -1.42
CA ILE A 156 2.55 7.67 -2.24
C ILE A 156 1.98 6.33 -2.75
N LEU A 157 1.32 5.55 -1.88
CA LEU A 157 0.68 4.31 -2.27
C LEU A 157 -0.49 4.52 -3.24
N MET A 158 -1.27 5.60 -3.08
CA MET A 158 -2.32 5.96 -4.03
C MET A 158 -1.73 6.30 -5.40
N GLU A 159 -0.65 7.07 -5.44
CA GLU A 159 0.09 7.42 -6.65
C GLU A 159 0.67 6.18 -7.36
N PHE A 160 1.25 5.23 -6.61
CA PHE A 160 1.66 3.92 -7.15
C PHE A 160 0.49 3.18 -7.80
N ASN A 161 -0.64 3.10 -7.11
CA ASN A 161 -1.83 2.40 -7.61
C ASN A 161 -2.44 3.08 -8.83
N ASP A 162 -2.41 4.40 -8.88
CA ASP A 162 -2.90 5.19 -9.99
C ASP A 162 -2.02 5.03 -11.23
N ALA A 163 -0.69 5.19 -11.08
CA ALA A 163 0.27 4.93 -12.15
C ALA A 163 0.12 3.51 -12.72
N ILE A 164 -0.12 2.51 -11.85
CA ILE A 164 -0.42 1.14 -12.29
C ILE A 164 -1.70 1.07 -13.10
N LYS A 165 -2.81 1.67 -12.64
CA LYS A 165 -4.10 1.63 -13.33
C LYS A 165 -4.05 2.32 -14.68
N GLU A 166 -3.35 3.44 -14.77
CA GLU A 166 -3.13 4.17 -16.02
C GLU A 166 -2.13 3.45 -16.94
N GLY A 167 -1.28 2.60 -16.37
CA GLY A 167 -0.21 1.92 -17.09
C GLY A 167 0.96 2.86 -17.41
N ASP A 168 1.19 3.87 -16.58
CA ASP A 168 2.22 4.90 -16.75
C ASP A 168 3.57 4.40 -16.21
N GLY A 169 4.45 3.99 -17.14
CA GLY A 169 5.78 3.49 -16.81
C GLY A 169 6.74 4.57 -16.31
N GLU A 170 6.57 5.82 -16.73
CA GLU A 170 7.42 6.94 -16.30
C GLU A 170 7.10 7.34 -14.86
N ARG A 171 5.81 7.56 -14.54
CA ARG A 171 5.37 7.82 -13.16
C ARG A 171 5.82 6.70 -12.22
N LEU A 172 5.62 5.45 -12.62
CA LEU A 172 6.04 4.30 -11.82
C LEU A 172 7.56 4.25 -11.63
N HIS A 173 8.33 4.61 -12.65
CA HIS A 173 9.79 4.65 -12.60
C HIS A 173 10.29 5.70 -11.59
N ASP A 174 9.71 6.90 -11.57
CA ASP A 174 10.07 7.93 -10.60
C ASP A 174 9.69 7.53 -9.17
N LEU A 175 8.54 6.88 -9.00
CA LEU A 175 8.14 6.31 -7.70
C LEU A 175 9.11 5.23 -7.22
N TYR A 176 9.72 4.45 -8.13
CA TYR A 176 10.76 3.48 -7.74
C TYR A 176 12.04 4.16 -7.22
N LYS A 177 12.41 5.34 -7.72
CA LYS A 177 13.54 6.11 -7.15
C LYS A 177 13.25 6.46 -5.69
N PHE A 178 12.03 6.91 -5.39
CA PHE A 178 11.60 7.17 -4.01
C PHE A 178 11.57 5.88 -3.17
N ALA A 179 10.99 4.80 -3.70
CA ALA A 179 10.91 3.52 -2.99
C ALA A 179 12.30 2.92 -2.68
N LEU A 180 13.32 3.17 -3.52
CA LEU A 180 14.70 2.76 -3.24
C LEU A 180 15.19 3.38 -1.93
N VAL A 181 15.03 4.70 -1.78
CA VAL A 181 15.44 5.45 -0.59
C VAL A 181 14.70 4.91 0.63
N LEU A 182 13.38 4.73 0.50
CA LEU A 182 12.54 4.21 1.58
C LEU A 182 12.97 2.80 2.03
N PHE A 183 13.17 1.88 1.10
CA PHE A 183 13.60 0.52 1.42
C PHE A 183 14.99 0.48 2.03
N LYS A 184 15.89 1.36 1.57
CA LYS A 184 17.24 1.45 2.11
C LYS A 184 17.22 1.96 3.55
N ALA A 185 16.45 3.01 3.82
CA ALA A 185 16.22 3.56 5.16
C ALA A 185 15.68 2.51 6.14
N HIS A 186 14.68 1.73 5.74
CA HIS A 186 14.07 0.70 6.60
C HIS A 186 14.80 -0.66 6.59
N GLY A 187 16.05 -0.72 6.12
CA GLY A 187 16.85 -1.96 6.12
C GLY A 187 16.29 -3.09 5.24
N LYS A 188 15.46 -2.78 4.26
CA LYS A 188 14.81 -3.74 3.35
C LYS A 188 15.71 -4.08 2.16
N VAL A 189 16.89 -4.64 2.46
CA VAL A 189 18.00 -4.86 1.50
C VAL A 189 17.58 -5.59 0.23
N LYS A 190 16.76 -6.65 0.33
CA LYS A 190 16.28 -7.41 -0.84
C LYS A 190 15.51 -6.52 -1.82
N TYR A 191 14.61 -5.67 -1.29
CA TYR A 191 13.77 -4.80 -2.09
C TYR A 191 14.58 -3.61 -2.63
N SER A 192 15.47 -3.03 -1.83
CA SER A 192 16.41 -2.01 -2.28
C SER A 192 17.28 -2.51 -3.44
N TYR A 193 17.83 -3.72 -3.32
CA TYR A 193 18.66 -4.31 -4.36
C TYR A 193 17.87 -4.55 -5.66
N ALA A 194 16.66 -5.09 -5.57
CA ALA A 194 15.81 -5.33 -6.73
C ALA A 194 15.47 -4.02 -7.46
N ILE A 195 15.13 -2.96 -6.72
CA ILE A 195 14.86 -1.64 -7.31
C ILE A 195 16.13 -1.03 -7.88
N LEU A 196 17.25 -1.08 -7.17
CA LEU A 196 18.53 -0.56 -7.66
C LEU A 196 18.92 -1.22 -8.98
N MET A 197 18.80 -2.54 -9.06
CA MET A 197 19.08 -3.28 -10.30
C MET A 197 18.17 -2.82 -11.44
N TYR A 198 16.88 -2.65 -11.18
CA TYR A 198 15.93 -2.13 -12.16
C TYR A 198 16.31 -0.72 -12.66
N LEU A 199 16.66 0.19 -11.76
CA LEU A 199 17.05 1.56 -12.12
C LEU A 199 18.35 1.55 -12.95
N VAL A 200 19.36 0.80 -12.53
CA VAL A 200 20.62 0.65 -13.27
C VAL A 200 20.39 0.06 -14.66
N GLN A 201 19.49 -0.93 -14.76
CA GLN A 201 19.12 -1.54 -16.04
C GLN A 201 18.57 -0.51 -17.02
N ILE A 202 17.63 0.33 -16.58
CA ILE A 202 17.03 1.37 -17.43
C ILE A 202 18.00 2.49 -17.77
N GLU A 203 18.74 2.99 -16.77
CA GLU A 203 19.52 4.23 -16.92
C GLU A 203 20.90 4.01 -17.56
N SER A 204 21.42 2.78 -17.57
CA SER A 204 22.83 2.57 -17.95
C SER A 204 23.15 1.27 -18.70
N PHE A 205 22.39 0.19 -18.50
CA PHE A 205 22.78 -1.12 -19.03
C PHE A 205 22.05 -1.53 -20.31
N LEU A 206 20.75 -1.24 -20.38
CA LEU A 206 19.91 -1.64 -21.52
C LEU A 206 19.98 -0.63 -22.66
N SER A 207 19.68 -1.10 -23.87
CA SER A 207 19.43 -0.22 -25.02
C SER A 207 18.18 0.63 -24.76
N GLU A 208 18.02 1.77 -25.44
CA GLU A 208 16.82 2.61 -25.30
C GLU A 208 15.53 1.83 -25.54
N ALA A 209 15.53 0.92 -26.53
CA ALA A 209 14.38 0.08 -26.84
C ALA A 209 14.07 -0.92 -25.72
N ASP A 210 15.09 -1.58 -25.16
CA ASP A 210 14.90 -2.55 -24.08
C ASP A 210 14.53 -1.86 -22.76
N ALA A 211 15.11 -0.70 -22.48
CA ALA A 211 14.75 0.13 -21.33
C ALA A 211 13.30 0.60 -21.42
N HIS A 212 12.85 1.05 -22.60
CA HIS A 212 11.46 1.36 -22.86
C HIS A 212 10.57 0.14 -22.60
N ASN A 213 10.89 -1.02 -23.17
CA ASN A 213 10.12 -2.24 -22.93
C ASN A 213 10.08 -2.64 -21.46
N LEU A 214 11.20 -2.59 -20.74
CA LEU A 214 11.22 -2.92 -19.30
C LEU A 214 10.44 -1.93 -18.44
N LYS A 215 10.38 -0.66 -18.86
CA LYS A 215 9.62 0.39 -18.16
C LYS A 215 8.11 0.21 -18.35
N TRP A 216 7.67 -0.02 -19.59
CA TRP A 216 6.24 -0.08 -19.93
C TRP A 216 5.63 -1.49 -19.83
N ASN A 217 6.43 -2.56 -19.95
CA ASN A 217 5.99 -3.95 -19.78
C ASN A 217 5.96 -4.36 -18.28
N ARG A 218 5.40 -3.48 -17.44
CA ARG A 218 5.16 -3.73 -16.01
C ARG A 218 3.69 -3.86 -15.67
N PHE A 219 2.83 -3.63 -16.64
CA PHE A 219 1.38 -3.61 -16.50
C PHE A 219 0.77 -4.68 -17.40
N TYR A 220 -0.38 -5.19 -16.99
CA TYR A 220 -1.17 -6.13 -17.78
C TYR A 220 -2.63 -5.69 -17.79
N ASN A 221 -3.25 -5.66 -18.97
CA ASN A 221 -4.65 -5.30 -19.14
C ASN A 221 -5.35 -6.33 -20.00
N ASN A 222 -6.09 -7.24 -19.36
CA ASN A 222 -6.75 -8.34 -20.05
C ASN A 222 -7.86 -7.87 -21.03
N HIS A 223 -8.52 -6.76 -20.69
CA HIS A 223 -9.74 -6.31 -21.37
C HIS A 223 -9.54 -5.01 -22.17
N GLY A 224 -8.33 -4.44 -22.16
CA GLY A 224 -8.03 -3.14 -22.76
C GLY A 224 -8.84 -1.97 -22.18
N ARG A 225 -9.37 -2.10 -20.95
CA ARG A 225 -10.21 -1.06 -20.33
C ARG A 225 -9.35 0.07 -19.78
N VAL A 226 -9.81 1.31 -19.92
CA VAL A 226 -9.17 2.49 -19.29
C VAL A 226 -9.15 2.28 -17.77
N GLY A 227 -8.00 2.51 -17.14
CA GLY A 227 -7.82 2.28 -15.69
C GLY A 227 -7.85 0.80 -15.28
N GLY A 228 -7.88 -0.13 -16.25
CA GLY A 228 -8.04 -1.58 -16.02
C GLY A 228 -6.72 -2.35 -15.91
N ASN A 229 -5.59 -1.66 -15.87
CA ASN A 229 -4.28 -2.27 -15.73
C ASN A 229 -4.08 -2.84 -14.31
N ILE A 230 -3.41 -3.99 -14.24
CA ILE A 230 -2.88 -4.57 -13.00
C ILE A 230 -1.36 -4.73 -13.11
N PRO A 231 -0.62 -4.88 -11.99
CA PRO A 231 0.80 -5.20 -12.06
C PRO A 231 1.02 -6.51 -12.82
N LEU A 232 2.02 -6.56 -13.70
CA LEU A 232 2.39 -7.78 -14.41
C LEU A 232 2.78 -8.90 -13.45
N ASP A 233 3.42 -8.55 -12.33
CA ASP A 233 3.73 -9.50 -11.24
C ASP A 233 2.46 -10.15 -10.65
N LEU A 234 1.39 -9.37 -10.46
CA LEU A 234 0.11 -9.89 -9.99
C LEU A 234 -0.53 -10.85 -11.01
N ARG A 235 -0.44 -10.52 -12.31
CA ARG A 235 -0.86 -11.44 -13.37
C ARG A 235 -0.04 -12.73 -13.35
N MET A 236 1.27 -12.63 -13.15
CA MET A 236 2.13 -13.80 -13.03
C MET A 236 1.80 -14.66 -11.80
N GLU A 237 1.44 -14.05 -10.67
CA GLU A 237 0.94 -14.76 -9.49
C GLU A 237 -0.36 -15.53 -9.80
N GLN A 238 -1.30 -14.91 -10.51
CA GLN A 238 -2.54 -15.55 -10.96
C GLN A 238 -2.26 -16.76 -11.86
N LEU A 239 -1.39 -16.60 -12.86
CA LEU A 239 -0.98 -17.71 -13.75
C LEU A 239 -0.32 -18.84 -12.96
N ASN A 240 0.61 -18.51 -12.07
CA ASN A 240 1.27 -19.49 -11.19
C ASN A 240 0.26 -20.25 -10.32
N LYS A 241 -0.79 -19.60 -9.83
CA LYS A 241 -1.86 -20.25 -9.07
C LYS A 241 -2.65 -21.23 -9.93
N ILE A 242 -2.95 -20.88 -11.18
CA ILE A 242 -3.62 -21.77 -12.14
C ILE A 242 -2.75 -22.99 -12.43
N VAL A 243 -1.49 -22.78 -12.81
CA VAL A 243 -0.49 -23.84 -13.04
C VAL A 243 -0.46 -24.81 -11.86
N LYS A 244 -0.26 -24.29 -10.64
CA LYS A 244 -0.16 -25.11 -9.43
C LYS A 244 -1.44 -25.89 -9.13
N THR A 245 -2.60 -25.32 -9.43
CA THR A 245 -3.89 -26.00 -9.23
C THR A 245 -4.03 -27.18 -10.19
N MET A 246 -3.67 -26.96 -11.46
CA MET A 246 -3.68 -28.02 -12.46
C MET A 246 -2.63 -29.11 -12.17
N TRP A 247 -1.42 -28.75 -11.71
CA TRP A 247 -0.43 -29.74 -11.29
C TRP A 247 -0.91 -30.60 -10.11
N ARG A 248 -1.59 -30.01 -9.13
CA ARG A 248 -2.24 -30.78 -8.05
C ARG A 248 -3.27 -31.77 -8.58
N SER A 249 -3.98 -31.41 -9.66
CA SER A 249 -4.98 -32.30 -10.28
C SER A 249 -4.36 -33.53 -10.96
N LEU A 250 -3.09 -33.48 -11.37
CA LEU A 250 -2.38 -34.62 -11.96
C LEU A 250 -2.07 -35.74 -10.96
N GLY A 251 -2.02 -35.43 -9.65
CA GLY A 251 -1.70 -36.40 -8.60
C GLY A 251 -0.39 -37.13 -8.86
N ALA A 252 -0.43 -38.47 -8.86
CA ALA A 252 0.73 -39.33 -9.11
C ALA A 252 1.33 -39.20 -10.52
N ASN A 253 0.60 -38.61 -11.47
CA ASN A 253 1.07 -38.41 -12.85
C ASN A 253 1.92 -37.13 -13.01
N LEU A 254 2.16 -36.38 -11.94
CA LEU A 254 3.00 -35.19 -11.96
C LEU A 254 4.46 -35.58 -12.17
N ASN A 255 5.00 -35.24 -13.34
CA ASN A 255 6.41 -35.31 -13.68
C ASN A 255 6.78 -34.08 -14.52
N GLU A 256 8.06 -33.84 -14.77
CA GLU A 256 8.52 -32.63 -15.46
C GLU A 256 7.87 -32.46 -16.85
N LYS A 257 7.69 -33.58 -17.58
CA LYS A 257 7.05 -33.57 -18.90
C LYS A 257 5.57 -33.20 -18.81
N SER A 258 4.80 -33.84 -17.92
CA SER A 258 3.37 -33.54 -17.75
C SER A 258 3.15 -32.14 -17.17
N ALA A 259 4.03 -31.69 -16.28
CA ALA A 259 4.00 -30.33 -15.72
C ALA A 259 4.24 -29.26 -16.79
N THR A 260 5.25 -29.45 -17.64
CA THR A 260 5.59 -28.52 -18.74
C THR A 260 4.49 -28.49 -19.79
N GLN A 261 4.00 -29.67 -20.21
CA GLN A 261 2.90 -29.76 -21.16
C GLN A 261 1.68 -28.98 -20.67
N LEU A 262 1.32 -29.14 -19.39
CA LEU A 262 0.16 -28.50 -18.82
C LEU A 262 0.37 -26.99 -18.54
N ALA A 263 1.60 -26.55 -18.24
CA ALA A 263 1.90 -25.11 -18.16
C ALA A 263 1.70 -24.42 -19.52
N ASN A 264 2.13 -25.09 -20.61
CA ASN A 264 2.01 -24.57 -21.97
C ASN A 264 0.56 -24.54 -22.51
N THR A 265 -0.41 -25.17 -21.84
CA THR A 265 -1.81 -25.15 -22.28
C THR A 265 -2.61 -24.00 -21.68
N ILE A 266 -2.08 -23.25 -20.71
CA ILE A 266 -2.85 -22.24 -19.97
C ILE A 266 -3.31 -21.10 -20.88
N GLU A 267 -2.40 -20.52 -21.65
CA GLU A 267 -2.74 -19.42 -22.55
C GLU A 267 -3.72 -19.85 -23.66
N PRO A 268 -3.50 -20.97 -24.38
CA PRO A 268 -4.50 -21.49 -25.32
C PRO A 268 -5.86 -21.78 -24.67
N MET A 269 -5.86 -22.30 -23.44
CA MET A 269 -7.10 -22.58 -22.71
C MET A 269 -7.87 -21.30 -22.38
N GLU A 270 -7.18 -20.26 -21.93
CA GLU A 270 -7.81 -18.95 -21.65
C GLU A 270 -8.38 -18.32 -22.92
N GLN A 271 -7.69 -18.43 -24.06
CA GLN A 271 -8.19 -17.98 -25.35
C GLN A 271 -9.46 -18.73 -25.80
N ILE A 272 -9.49 -20.06 -25.62
CA ILE A 272 -10.66 -20.88 -25.94
C ILE A 272 -11.84 -20.49 -25.05
N LEU A 273 -11.61 -20.33 -23.73
CA LEU A 273 -12.66 -19.94 -22.80
C LEU A 273 -13.25 -18.56 -23.15
N ASN A 274 -12.40 -17.57 -23.41
CA ASN A 274 -12.83 -16.23 -23.81
C ASN A 274 -13.63 -16.26 -25.13
N THR A 275 -13.27 -17.15 -26.06
CA THR A 275 -13.99 -17.31 -27.34
C THR A 275 -15.36 -17.92 -27.11
N ILE A 276 -15.45 -18.98 -26.30
CA ILE A 276 -16.72 -19.62 -25.93
C ILE A 276 -17.63 -18.62 -25.21
N ASP A 277 -17.11 -17.88 -24.23
CA ASP A 277 -17.90 -16.89 -23.50
C ASP A 277 -18.46 -15.82 -24.44
N ARG A 278 -17.66 -15.35 -25.39
CA ARG A 278 -18.08 -14.40 -26.43
C ARG A 278 -19.15 -14.99 -27.36
N GLU A 279 -18.99 -16.24 -27.81
CA GLU A 279 -19.93 -16.92 -28.70
C GLU A 279 -21.25 -17.27 -28.02
N CYS A 280 -21.20 -17.62 -26.74
CA CYS A 280 -22.38 -17.92 -25.94
C CYS A 280 -23.08 -16.67 -25.40
N GLU A 281 -22.62 -15.47 -25.77
CA GLU A 281 -23.09 -14.18 -25.22
C GLU A 281 -23.11 -14.19 -23.68
N ILE A 282 -22.20 -14.97 -23.08
CA ILE A 282 -21.96 -14.95 -21.64
C ILE A 282 -21.23 -13.64 -21.41
N THR A 283 -22.00 -12.59 -21.17
CA THR A 283 -21.44 -11.41 -20.54
C THR A 283 -20.84 -11.89 -19.25
N ASP A 284 -19.58 -11.53 -18.98
CA ASP A 284 -19.07 -11.51 -17.62
C ASP A 284 -20.11 -10.76 -16.80
N SER A 285 -20.98 -11.51 -16.12
CA SER A 285 -21.75 -10.96 -15.03
C SER A 285 -20.66 -10.41 -14.14
N ALA A 286 -20.50 -9.09 -14.14
CA ALA A 286 -19.60 -8.41 -13.23
C ALA A 286 -20.04 -8.96 -11.90
N GLY A 287 -19.28 -9.93 -11.37
CA GLY A 287 -19.66 -10.63 -10.16
C GLY A 287 -19.99 -9.52 -9.21
N TYR A 288 -21.16 -9.59 -8.59
CA TYR A 288 -21.70 -8.55 -7.74
C TYR A 288 -20.70 -8.33 -6.59
N LEU A 289 -19.60 -7.64 -6.88
CA LEU A 289 -18.87 -6.83 -5.95
C LEU A 289 -20.01 -5.95 -5.50
N SER A 290 -20.49 -6.16 -4.28
CA SER A 290 -21.23 -5.09 -3.64
C SER A 290 -20.35 -3.88 -3.88
N LYS A 291 -20.81 -2.94 -4.72
CA LYS A 291 -20.30 -1.59 -4.67
C LYS A 291 -20.71 -1.18 -3.26
N GLY A 292 -19.88 -1.55 -2.28
CA GLY A 292 -19.95 -0.97 -0.95
C GLY A 292 -19.97 0.52 -1.17
N LYS A 293 -20.70 1.25 -0.35
CA LYS A 293 -20.74 2.71 -0.46
C LYS A 293 -19.41 3.22 0.10
N PRO A 294 -18.40 3.51 -0.73
CA PRO A 294 -17.09 3.89 -0.22
C PRO A 294 -17.17 5.10 0.68
N GLU A 295 -18.10 6.01 0.39
CA GLU A 295 -18.37 7.20 1.18
C GLU A 295 -18.83 6.83 2.60
N THR A 296 -19.75 5.85 2.72
CA THR A 296 -20.23 5.36 4.02
C THR A 296 -19.12 4.68 4.81
N ASP A 297 -18.24 3.90 4.16
CA ASP A 297 -17.10 3.28 4.83
C ASP A 297 -16.13 4.35 5.38
N VAL A 298 -15.85 5.38 4.58
CA VAL A 298 -15.01 6.51 4.97
C VAL A 298 -15.62 7.30 6.13
N GLU A 299 -16.91 7.62 6.05
CA GLU A 299 -17.66 8.29 7.13
C GLU A 299 -17.60 7.49 8.43
N ILE A 300 -17.83 6.16 8.38
CA ILE A 300 -17.72 5.29 9.55
C ILE A 300 -16.30 5.33 10.14
N ILE A 301 -15.26 5.25 9.31
CA ILE A 301 -13.87 5.32 9.78
C ILE A 301 -13.58 6.68 10.43
N MET A 302 -14.09 7.77 9.87
CA MET A 302 -13.94 9.11 10.46
C MET A 302 -14.62 9.22 11.83
N ILE A 303 -15.84 8.68 11.97
CA ILE A 303 -16.55 8.65 13.26
C ILE A 303 -15.77 7.81 14.29
N LEU A 304 -15.38 6.59 13.93
CA LEU A 304 -14.67 5.68 14.84
C LEU A 304 -13.33 6.23 15.33
N LYS A 305 -12.68 7.08 14.54
CA LYS A 305 -11.40 7.68 14.92
C LYS A 305 -11.53 8.96 15.74
N LYS A 306 -12.64 9.68 15.60
CA LYS A 306 -12.99 10.81 16.46
C LYS A 306 -13.22 10.40 17.91
N ASP A 307 -13.69 9.17 18.14
CA ASP A 307 -13.90 8.61 19.48
C ASP A 307 -12.60 8.08 20.13
N LEU A 308 -11.46 8.14 19.43
CA LEU A 308 -10.13 7.73 19.90
C LEU A 308 -9.19 8.91 20.19
N THR A 309 -9.63 10.14 19.92
CA THR A 309 -8.98 11.43 20.28
C THR A 309 -9.66 12.04 21.49
#